data_AF-W1U7R2-F1
#
_entry.id   AF-W1U7R2-F1
#
_cell.length_a   1.000
_cell.length_b   1.000
_cell.length_c   1.000
_cell.angle_alpha   90.00
_cell.angle_beta   90.00
_cell.angle_gamma   90.00
#
_symmetry.space_group_name_H-M   'P 1'
#
loop_
_entity.id
_entity.type
_entity.pdbx_description
1 polymer ?
#
loop_
_entity_poly.entity_id
_entity_poly.type
_entity_poly.pdbx_seq_one_letter_code
_entity_poly.pdbx_strand_id
1 'polypeptide(L)'
;SGQKKAGEVKKNENRISEFNKKYLNIEIDDDSINKNGDAKVTSPYNFIEISKNAVIRYKSFEELPSFEKFHKNLNTGYIDYEFTNETELFVGGKKDGLESINLFKNANGRYSIPGSTMKGVFRKNTEILGFGYPEFIENRTFMYRNFAEGDISRNEYEKVVGKKAKNIQSGYIYKDNGVYKLKPASKIRKKSWISISEKKLMQILEGECKNINFMYDESLLEEIKDKEAWKKYCEEHAPEDYKPYVQEISFDMEKNKITKISTDKNLEYKGIILNTNYIQEKSKHYIIPDMDENQDEIEVNSAYILDYKADYDANTQIKNKEFYLLPEVEGIKNKTYIFYKVENNEVRYLGKSPFLRIFYDRSVRDCIKINNIGKSIDYPSAIYGYADESTKKYSLNREQNYKSRVSFTDVKVETPNIKTKKYEMILSSPKASCYKFYLKQDNVLNSKEVMTYNLKGEGKNVKKPEIRGRKFYWNKDFIEDEFMVKGVSQEEGSNISEKVKIKLNEVFEKGNKFKGRIYFENLEDDELGLLLLSIKLKDDCKENIGIAKPYGMGRINIDSVKLYLENINNKFDSLNQKYNL
;
A
#
# COMPACT_ATOMS: atom_id res chain seq x y z
N SER A 1 -12.52 -8.49 22.56
CA SER A 1 -11.59 -7.55 21.89
C SER A 1 -11.74 -7.35 20.36
N GLY A 2 -12.22 -8.31 19.56
CA GLY A 2 -12.50 -8.07 18.12
C GLY A 2 -13.59 -7.01 17.86
N GLN A 3 -14.62 -6.98 18.70
CA GLN A 3 -15.78 -6.09 18.55
C GLN A 3 -15.55 -4.61 18.96
N LYS A 4 -14.54 -4.29 19.79
CA LYS A 4 -14.21 -2.90 20.17
C LYS A 4 -13.22 -2.23 19.20
N LYS A 5 -12.25 -2.97 18.64
CA LYS A 5 -11.44 -2.52 17.50
C LYS A 5 -12.27 -2.40 16.22
N ALA A 6 -13.22 -3.32 16.03
CA ALA A 6 -14.29 -3.12 15.08
C ALA A 6 -15.16 -1.92 15.42
N GLY A 7 -15.38 -1.59 16.69
CA GLY A 7 -16.14 -0.40 17.09
C GLY A 7 -15.48 0.94 16.72
N GLU A 8 -14.15 1.07 16.82
CA GLU A 8 -13.42 2.28 16.41
C GLU A 8 -13.16 2.34 14.90
N VAL A 9 -12.88 1.20 14.26
CA VAL A 9 -12.82 1.10 12.79
C VAL A 9 -14.21 1.29 12.18
N LYS A 10 -15.28 0.73 12.77
CA LYS A 10 -16.69 1.03 12.43
C LYS A 10 -17.06 2.45 12.75
N LYS A 11 -16.57 3.09 13.81
CA LYS A 11 -16.84 4.52 14.02
C LYS A 11 -16.21 5.36 12.91
N ASN A 12 -14.99 5.06 12.47
CA ASN A 12 -14.35 5.79 11.37
C ASN A 12 -14.90 5.39 9.98
N GLU A 13 -15.25 4.13 9.75
CA GLU A 13 -15.87 3.66 8.51
C GLU A 13 -17.35 4.06 8.41
N ASN A 14 -18.10 4.07 9.51
CA ASN A 14 -19.45 4.67 9.58
C ASN A 14 -19.37 6.18 9.45
N ARG A 15 -18.34 6.88 9.97
CA ARG A 15 -18.17 8.33 9.77
C ARG A 15 -17.78 8.67 8.33
N ILE A 16 -16.92 7.86 7.69
CA ILE A 16 -16.61 8.00 6.25
C ILE A 16 -17.83 7.61 5.41
N SER A 17 -18.57 6.57 5.80
CA SER A 17 -19.81 6.12 5.18
C SER A 17 -20.92 7.18 5.32
N GLU A 18 -21.13 7.77 6.49
CA GLU A 18 -22.08 8.87 6.74
C GLU A 18 -21.68 10.14 5.98
N PHE A 19 -20.39 10.48 5.91
CA PHE A 19 -19.89 11.58 5.09
C PHE A 19 -20.15 11.35 3.59
N ASN A 20 -19.99 10.11 3.14
CA ASN A 20 -20.26 9.65 1.79
C ASN A 20 -21.77 9.61 1.47
N LYS A 21 -22.59 9.14 2.43
CA LYS A 21 -24.05 8.99 2.40
C LYS A 21 -24.77 10.34 2.41
N LYS A 22 -24.31 11.29 3.23
CA LYS A 22 -24.95 12.61 3.39
C LYS A 22 -24.56 13.63 2.33
N TYR A 23 -23.36 13.54 1.70
CA TYR A 23 -22.97 14.59 0.74
C TYR A 23 -22.04 14.20 -0.44
N LEU A 24 -21.90 12.93 -0.83
CA LEU A 24 -21.25 12.58 -2.11
C LEU A 24 -22.18 11.71 -3.01
N ASN A 25 -23.45 11.54 -2.62
CA ASN A 25 -24.38 10.55 -3.20
C ASN A 25 -23.77 9.13 -3.27
N ILE A 26 -23.00 8.74 -2.25
CA ILE A 26 -22.37 7.44 -2.13
C ILE A 26 -23.16 6.61 -1.11
N GLU A 27 -24.04 5.73 -1.61
CA GLU A 27 -24.66 4.69 -0.80
C GLU A 27 -23.64 3.58 -0.54
N ILE A 28 -23.28 3.40 0.73
CA ILE A 28 -22.75 2.13 1.24
C ILE A 28 -23.67 1.76 2.39
N ASP A 29 -24.84 1.20 2.05
CA ASP A 29 -25.67 0.55 3.06
C ASP A 29 -25.13 -0.86 3.26
N ASP A 30 -24.44 -1.08 4.39
CA ASP A 30 -24.12 -2.43 4.87
C ASP A 30 -25.35 -3.09 5.56
N ASP A 31 -26.44 -2.35 5.80
CA ASP A 31 -27.66 -2.84 6.50
C ASP A 31 -28.96 -2.80 5.67
N SER A 32 -28.93 -2.44 4.39
CA SER A 32 -30.09 -2.63 3.49
C SER A 32 -29.72 -3.48 2.28
N ILE A 33 -29.71 -4.80 2.48
CA ILE A 33 -30.00 -5.71 1.38
C ILE A 33 -31.49 -5.51 1.09
N ASN A 34 -31.80 -4.51 0.27
CA ASN A 34 -33.14 -4.34 -0.28
C ASN A 34 -33.43 -5.61 -1.09
N LYS A 35 -34.62 -6.20 -0.91
CA LYS A 35 -35.02 -7.48 -1.49
C LYS A 35 -35.10 -7.49 -3.04
N ASN A 36 -34.62 -6.45 -3.72
CA ASN A 36 -34.43 -6.39 -5.16
C ASN A 36 -33.25 -5.45 -5.51
N GLY A 37 -32.20 -5.98 -6.16
CA GLY A 37 -31.32 -5.25 -7.10
C GLY A 37 -30.26 -4.27 -6.54
N ASP A 38 -28.99 -4.60 -6.79
CA ASP A 38 -27.79 -3.74 -6.87
C ASP A 38 -27.33 -2.97 -5.62
N ALA A 39 -26.26 -3.47 -4.98
CA ALA A 39 -25.44 -2.69 -4.05
C ALA A 39 -24.70 -1.58 -4.81
N LYS A 40 -25.32 -0.40 -4.92
CA LYS A 40 -24.78 0.73 -5.69
C LYS A 40 -23.74 1.52 -4.89
N VAL A 41 -22.55 0.93 -4.75
CA VAL A 41 -21.38 1.66 -4.25
C VAL A 41 -20.98 2.73 -5.28
N THR A 42 -21.40 3.98 -5.06
CA THR A 42 -20.96 5.08 -5.94
C THR A 42 -19.59 5.60 -5.48
N SER A 43 -18.76 6.05 -6.41
CA SER A 43 -17.47 6.68 -6.10
C SER A 43 -17.32 7.93 -6.96
N PRO A 44 -16.59 8.97 -6.50
CA PRO A 44 -16.40 10.18 -7.30
C PRO A 44 -15.48 9.94 -8.51
N TYR A 45 -14.98 8.72 -8.67
CA TYR A 45 -14.15 8.25 -9.76
C TYR A 45 -14.80 7.02 -10.42
N ASN A 46 -14.35 6.70 -11.62
CA ASN A 46 -14.66 5.46 -12.30
C ASN A 46 -13.37 4.82 -12.83
N PHE A 47 -13.49 3.74 -13.60
CA PHE A 47 -12.36 3.00 -14.16
C PHE A 47 -12.47 2.90 -15.68
N ILE A 48 -11.34 3.13 -16.36
CA ILE A 48 -11.17 2.78 -17.77
C ILE A 48 -10.70 1.34 -17.81
N GLU A 49 -11.45 0.46 -18.46
CA GLU A 49 -11.12 -0.95 -18.57
C GLU A 49 -9.75 -1.15 -19.25
N ILE A 50 -9.00 -2.16 -18.81
CA ILE A 50 -7.72 -2.52 -19.41
C ILE A 50 -8.00 -3.46 -20.58
N SER A 51 -7.36 -3.20 -21.73
CA SER A 51 -7.47 -4.08 -22.89
C SER A 51 -7.00 -5.50 -22.58
N LYS A 52 -7.70 -6.50 -23.12
CA LYS A 52 -7.30 -7.91 -23.00
C LYS A 52 -6.01 -8.23 -23.74
N ASN A 53 -5.66 -7.43 -24.75
CA ASN A 53 -4.46 -7.59 -25.56
C ASN A 53 -3.66 -6.30 -25.50
N ALA A 54 -2.39 -6.41 -25.12
CA ALA A 54 -1.49 -5.28 -25.28
C ALA A 54 -1.01 -5.19 -26.73
N VAL A 55 -0.87 -3.97 -27.26
CA VAL A 55 -0.23 -3.79 -28.58
C VAL A 55 1.28 -3.80 -28.40
N ILE A 56 1.93 -4.77 -29.05
CA ILE A 56 3.37 -4.99 -28.99
C ILE A 56 4.07 -4.15 -30.06
N ARG A 57 5.11 -3.43 -29.67
CA ARG A 57 5.97 -2.68 -30.59
C ARG A 57 7.31 -3.37 -30.87
N TYR A 58 7.88 -4.06 -29.89
CA TYR A 58 9.12 -4.83 -30.05
C TYR A 58 8.95 -6.23 -29.47
N LYS A 59 9.53 -7.24 -30.13
CA LYS A 59 9.44 -8.64 -29.68
C LYS A 59 10.36 -8.95 -28.51
N SER A 60 11.44 -8.21 -28.36
CA SER A 60 12.42 -8.41 -27.30
C SER A 60 13.22 -7.13 -27.01
N PHE A 61 14.06 -7.19 -25.98
CA PHE A 61 14.91 -6.07 -25.55
C PHE A 61 15.93 -5.67 -26.64
N GLU A 62 16.44 -6.63 -27.39
CA GLU A 62 17.49 -6.42 -28.40
C GLU A 62 17.01 -5.59 -29.60
N GLU A 63 15.69 -5.51 -29.82
CA GLU A 63 15.10 -4.68 -30.88
C GLU A 63 14.93 -3.22 -30.45
N LEU A 64 15.09 -2.88 -29.16
CA LEU A 64 14.94 -1.51 -28.68
C LEU A 64 16.06 -0.61 -29.20
N PRO A 65 15.77 0.66 -29.53
CA PRO A 65 16.79 1.63 -29.89
C PRO A 65 17.83 1.83 -28.77
N SER A 66 19.10 1.78 -29.13
CA SER A 66 20.20 2.02 -28.18
C SER A 66 20.32 3.50 -27.82
N PHE A 67 20.71 3.78 -26.58
CA PHE A 67 21.06 5.13 -26.12
C PHE A 67 22.50 5.54 -26.50
N GLU A 68 23.30 4.63 -27.05
CA GLU A 68 24.72 4.89 -27.37
C GLU A 68 24.91 5.66 -28.67
N LYS A 69 23.87 5.81 -29.49
CA LYS A 69 23.93 6.54 -30.76
C LYS A 69 22.60 7.17 -31.14
N PHE A 70 22.66 8.23 -31.94
CA PHE A 70 21.50 8.74 -32.67
C PHE A 70 21.30 7.93 -33.95
N HIS A 71 20.07 7.53 -34.22
CA HIS A 71 19.73 6.77 -35.42
C HIS A 71 19.18 7.72 -36.48
N LYS A 72 19.74 7.68 -37.70
CA LYS A 72 19.36 8.59 -38.80
C LYS A 72 17.89 8.48 -39.22
N ASN A 73 17.27 7.33 -38.99
CA ASN A 73 15.88 7.05 -39.38
C ASN A 73 14.91 7.15 -38.20
N LEU A 74 15.37 7.59 -37.02
CA LEU A 74 14.53 7.76 -35.84
C LEU A 74 14.46 9.23 -35.46
N ASN A 75 13.35 9.61 -34.85
CA ASN A 75 13.06 10.97 -34.47
C ASN A 75 13.70 11.32 -33.13
N THR A 76 14.46 12.41 -33.10
CA THR A 76 14.96 13.03 -31.88
C THR A 76 14.60 14.50 -31.91
N GLY A 77 14.27 15.08 -30.76
CA GLY A 77 13.96 16.51 -30.68
C GLY A 77 13.15 16.84 -29.45
N TYR A 78 12.26 17.81 -29.58
CA TYR A 78 11.40 18.22 -28.47
C TYR A 78 10.02 18.68 -28.90
N ILE A 79 9.08 18.60 -27.96
CA ILE A 79 7.71 19.07 -28.08
C ILE A 79 7.51 20.19 -27.06
N ASP A 80 7.15 21.38 -27.53
CA ASP A 80 6.64 22.44 -26.68
C ASP A 80 5.12 22.32 -26.60
N TYR A 81 4.57 22.44 -25.39
CA TYR A 81 3.13 22.46 -25.17
C TYR A 81 2.73 23.58 -24.21
N GLU A 82 1.57 24.16 -24.47
CA GLU A 82 0.99 25.23 -23.66
C GLU A 82 -0.44 24.85 -23.27
N PHE A 83 -0.83 25.19 -22.05
CA PHE A 83 -2.18 24.92 -21.56
C PHE A 83 -2.66 25.97 -20.58
N THR A 84 -3.98 26.07 -20.47
CA THR A 84 -4.67 26.95 -19.55
C THR A 84 -5.50 26.13 -18.56
N ASN A 85 -5.48 26.48 -17.28
CA ASN A 85 -6.37 25.85 -16.30
C ASN A 85 -7.77 26.47 -16.35
N GLU A 86 -8.79 25.64 -16.53
CA GLU A 86 -10.20 26.05 -16.64
C GLU A 86 -10.90 26.10 -15.27
N THR A 87 -10.35 25.44 -14.27
CA THR A 87 -10.76 25.50 -12.87
C THR A 87 -9.55 25.80 -11.99
N GLU A 88 -9.79 26.17 -10.73
CA GLU A 88 -8.69 26.36 -9.78
C GLU A 88 -7.79 25.12 -9.75
N LEU A 89 -6.49 25.33 -9.72
CA LEU A 89 -5.50 24.28 -9.86
C LEU A 89 -4.55 24.27 -8.67
N PHE A 90 -4.38 23.08 -8.08
CA PHE A 90 -3.38 22.84 -7.05
C PHE A 90 -2.49 21.67 -7.42
N VAL A 91 -1.18 21.91 -7.51
CA VAL A 91 -0.16 20.87 -7.57
C VAL A 91 0.79 21.08 -6.40
N GLY A 92 0.79 20.12 -5.48
CA GLY A 92 1.47 20.25 -4.20
C GLY A 92 2.99 20.21 -4.29
N GLY A 93 3.62 21.12 -3.57
CA GLY A 93 5.06 21.13 -3.30
C GLY A 93 5.42 20.47 -1.97
N LYS A 94 6.48 20.99 -1.33
CA LYS A 94 6.94 20.52 -0.02
C LYS A 94 5.83 20.68 1.03
N LYS A 95 5.68 19.69 1.92
CA LYS A 95 4.83 19.83 3.11
C LYS A 95 5.55 20.68 4.13
N ASP A 96 4.94 21.78 4.56
CA ASP A 96 5.41 22.57 5.70
C ASP A 96 4.66 22.09 6.95
N GLY A 97 5.37 21.41 7.84
CA GLY A 97 4.80 20.84 9.06
C GLY A 97 3.74 19.76 8.78
N LEU A 98 2.84 19.56 9.76
CA LEU A 98 1.98 18.38 9.79
C LEU A 98 0.74 18.44 8.90
N GLU A 99 0.30 19.59 8.35
CA GLU A 99 -1.05 19.67 7.75
C GLU A 99 -1.28 20.58 6.54
N SER A 100 -0.37 21.52 6.21
CA SER A 100 -0.60 22.46 5.10
C SER A 100 0.33 22.21 3.91
N ILE A 101 -0.25 22.23 2.71
CA ILE A 101 0.47 22.03 1.45
C ILE A 101 0.46 23.35 0.67
N ASN A 102 1.65 23.78 0.24
CA ASN A 102 1.82 24.95 -0.63
C ASN A 102 1.96 24.51 -2.09
N LEU A 103 1.76 25.44 -3.03
CA LEU A 103 2.01 25.20 -4.45
C LEU A 103 3.47 24.84 -4.68
N PHE A 104 3.73 23.99 -5.67
CA PHE A 104 5.09 23.62 -6.04
C PHE A 104 5.88 24.82 -6.58
N LYS A 105 7.11 24.96 -6.07
CA LYS A 105 8.13 25.87 -6.60
C LYS A 105 9.33 25.02 -7.04
N ASN A 106 9.87 25.33 -8.22
CA ASN A 106 11.06 24.65 -8.72
C ASN A 106 12.33 25.08 -7.96
N ALA A 107 13.48 24.51 -8.32
CA ALA A 107 14.77 24.81 -7.67
C ALA A 107 15.17 26.30 -7.69
N ASN A 108 14.59 27.10 -8.60
CA ASN A 108 14.82 28.54 -8.70
C ASN A 108 13.77 29.37 -7.93
N GLY A 109 12.95 28.73 -7.08
CA GLY A 109 11.90 29.39 -6.30
C GLY A 109 10.69 29.85 -7.12
N ARG A 110 10.60 29.48 -8.40
CA ARG A 110 9.48 29.90 -9.27
C ARG A 110 8.33 28.91 -9.17
N TYR A 111 7.10 29.42 -9.06
CA TYR A 111 5.88 28.61 -9.15
C TYR A 111 5.89 27.80 -10.45
N SER A 112 5.61 26.51 -10.35
CA SER A 112 5.67 25.57 -11.47
C SER A 112 4.82 24.34 -11.18
N ILE A 113 4.65 23.49 -12.19
CA ILE A 113 4.13 22.13 -12.02
C ILE A 113 5.29 21.17 -12.30
N PRO A 114 5.58 20.19 -11.42
CA PRO A 114 6.66 19.23 -11.65
C PRO A 114 6.47 18.51 -12.99
N GLY A 115 7.55 18.34 -13.75
CA GLY A 115 7.50 17.61 -15.03
C GLY A 115 6.94 16.18 -14.88
N SER A 116 7.14 15.56 -13.70
CA SER A 116 6.58 14.25 -13.35
C SER A 116 5.04 14.21 -13.33
N THR A 117 4.37 15.33 -13.04
CA THR A 117 2.90 15.43 -13.07
C THR A 117 2.39 15.25 -14.49
N MET A 118 2.95 15.99 -15.45
CA MET A 118 2.55 15.89 -16.86
C MET A 118 3.03 14.58 -17.48
N LYS A 119 4.22 14.09 -17.11
CA LYS A 119 4.69 12.74 -17.49
C LYS A 119 3.67 11.68 -17.08
N GLY A 120 3.13 11.76 -15.86
CA GLY A 120 2.11 10.82 -15.37
C GLY A 120 0.80 10.88 -16.16
N VAL A 121 0.37 12.08 -16.59
CA VAL A 121 -0.85 12.24 -17.42
C VAL A 121 -0.64 11.74 -18.84
N PHE A 122 0.45 12.11 -19.51
CA PHE A 122 0.69 11.69 -20.89
C PHE A 122 1.05 10.20 -20.97
N ARG A 123 1.77 9.66 -19.98
CA ARG A 123 1.97 8.20 -19.87
C ARG A 123 0.65 7.47 -19.69
N LYS A 124 -0.25 7.98 -18.83
CA LYS A 124 -1.62 7.45 -18.69
C LYS A 124 -2.31 7.37 -20.06
N ASN A 125 -2.29 8.46 -20.81
CA ASN A 125 -2.96 8.53 -22.11
C ASN A 125 -2.29 7.60 -23.12
N THR A 126 -0.96 7.51 -23.12
CA THR A 126 -0.21 6.57 -23.96
C THR A 126 -0.57 5.12 -23.66
N GLU A 127 -0.72 4.75 -22.38
CA GLU A 127 -1.15 3.40 -21.96
C GLU A 127 -2.59 3.09 -22.39
N ILE A 128 -3.48 4.08 -22.39
CA ILE A 128 -4.88 3.91 -22.84
C ILE A 128 -4.95 3.81 -24.37
N LEU A 129 -4.37 4.78 -25.08
CA LEU A 129 -4.45 4.89 -26.54
C LEU A 129 -3.64 3.80 -27.25
N GLY A 130 -2.48 3.42 -26.70
CA GLY A 130 -1.62 2.37 -27.22
C GLY A 130 -1.98 0.98 -26.71
N PHE A 131 -3.06 0.83 -25.94
CA PHE A 131 -3.44 -0.41 -25.26
C PHE A 131 -2.25 -1.08 -24.56
N GLY A 132 -1.50 -0.34 -23.76
CA GLY A 132 -0.32 -0.87 -23.09
C GLY A 132 -0.66 -1.75 -21.89
N TYR A 133 0.31 -2.55 -21.48
CA TYR A 133 0.32 -3.23 -20.21
C TYR A 133 0.32 -2.20 -19.07
N PRO A 134 -0.55 -2.38 -18.04
CA PRO A 134 -0.74 -1.40 -16.98
C PRO A 134 0.39 -1.43 -15.94
N GLU A 135 1.60 -1.01 -16.33
CA GLU A 135 2.79 -1.01 -15.46
C GLU A 135 2.60 -0.19 -14.17
N PHE A 136 1.70 0.79 -14.18
CA PHE A 136 1.33 1.59 -13.00
C PHE A 136 0.73 0.76 -11.85
N ILE A 137 0.32 -0.49 -12.10
CA ILE A 137 -0.21 -1.40 -11.09
C ILE A 137 0.95 -2.14 -10.43
N GLU A 138 1.18 -1.83 -9.16
CA GLU A 138 2.18 -2.49 -8.33
C GLU A 138 1.88 -3.99 -8.15
N ASN A 139 2.90 -4.82 -8.27
CA ASN A 139 2.83 -6.24 -7.94
C ASN A 139 2.94 -6.46 -6.42
N ARG A 140 1.84 -6.26 -5.69
CA ARG A 140 1.78 -6.45 -4.24
C ARG A 140 0.64 -7.35 -3.83
N THR A 141 0.82 -8.05 -2.72
CA THR A 141 -0.23 -8.85 -2.08
C THR A 141 -0.78 -8.07 -0.90
N PHE A 142 -2.10 -7.92 -0.80
CA PHE A 142 -2.68 -7.22 0.35
C PHE A 142 -2.88 -8.14 1.54
N MET A 143 -2.68 -7.59 2.73
CA MET A 143 -3.14 -8.22 3.97
C MET A 143 -4.66 -8.12 4.09
N TYR A 144 -5.25 -9.10 4.76
CA TYR A 144 -6.63 -8.99 5.21
C TYR A 144 -6.78 -7.79 6.14
N ARG A 145 -7.80 -6.98 5.87
CA ARG A 145 -8.02 -5.68 6.53
C ARG A 145 -8.69 -5.85 7.90
N ASN A 146 -9.64 -6.78 7.99
CA ASN A 146 -10.33 -7.12 9.23
C ASN A 146 -9.91 -8.51 9.70
N PHE A 147 -9.51 -8.60 10.96
CA PHE A 147 -9.28 -9.88 11.64
C PHE A 147 -10.64 -10.40 12.12
N ALA A 148 -11.05 -11.55 11.61
CA ALA A 148 -12.15 -12.33 12.19
C ALA A 148 -13.55 -11.65 12.23
N GLU A 149 -13.81 -10.66 11.37
CA GLU A 149 -15.17 -10.15 11.13
C GLU A 149 -15.59 -10.43 9.68
N GLY A 150 -16.69 -11.20 9.55
CA GLY A 150 -17.18 -11.79 8.30
C GLY A 150 -16.76 -13.25 8.13
N ASP A 151 -17.67 -14.09 7.59
CA ASP A 151 -17.48 -15.53 7.44
C ASP A 151 -16.24 -15.90 6.60
N ILE A 152 -15.95 -15.14 5.53
CA ILE A 152 -14.84 -15.46 4.61
C ILE A 152 -13.47 -15.19 5.25
N SER A 153 -13.26 -14.00 5.82
CA SER A 153 -11.96 -13.62 6.41
C SER A 153 -11.60 -14.50 7.60
N ARG A 154 -12.61 -14.91 8.39
CA ARG A 154 -12.44 -15.78 9.55
C ARG A 154 -12.05 -17.20 9.15
N ASN A 155 -12.70 -17.77 8.13
CA ASN A 155 -12.38 -19.11 7.65
C ASN A 155 -10.96 -19.20 7.09
N GLU A 156 -10.55 -18.22 6.28
CA GLU A 156 -9.18 -18.16 5.75
C GLU A 156 -8.14 -17.97 6.86
N TYR A 157 -8.45 -17.11 7.84
CA TYR A 157 -7.60 -16.94 9.02
C TYR A 157 -7.44 -18.24 9.81
N GLU A 158 -8.53 -18.96 10.06
CA GLU A 158 -8.51 -20.23 10.79
C GLU A 158 -7.77 -21.33 10.02
N LYS A 159 -7.83 -21.36 8.68
CA LYS A 159 -7.04 -22.29 7.86
C LYS A 159 -5.53 -22.04 8.04
N VAL A 160 -5.09 -20.79 7.94
CA VAL A 160 -3.66 -20.43 7.99
C VAL A 160 -3.12 -20.50 9.42
N VAL A 161 -3.72 -19.75 10.34
CA VAL A 161 -3.22 -19.57 11.71
C VAL A 161 -3.68 -20.72 12.62
N GLY A 162 -4.85 -21.30 12.35
CA GLY A 162 -5.44 -22.33 13.20
C GLY A 162 -6.08 -21.76 14.46
N LYS A 163 -7.04 -22.49 15.02
CA LYS A 163 -7.65 -22.17 16.32
C LYS A 163 -6.56 -22.04 17.40
N LYS A 164 -6.54 -20.90 18.10
CA LYS A 164 -5.50 -20.54 19.10
C LYS A 164 -4.07 -20.56 18.54
N ALA A 165 -3.88 -20.23 17.26
CA ALA A 165 -2.58 -20.19 16.59
C ALA A 165 -1.83 -21.55 16.53
N LYS A 166 -2.57 -22.67 16.53
CA LYS A 166 -1.97 -24.02 16.55
C LYS A 166 -1.09 -24.36 15.34
N ASN A 167 -1.25 -23.67 14.22
CA ASN A 167 -0.47 -23.91 13.00
C ASN A 167 0.82 -23.09 12.95
N ILE A 168 1.01 -22.17 13.91
CA ILE A 168 2.10 -21.22 13.93
C ILE A 168 3.27 -21.80 14.70
N GLN A 169 4.46 -21.65 14.10
CA GLN A 169 5.75 -22.01 14.68
C GLN A 169 6.48 -20.75 15.13
N SER A 170 7.63 -20.93 15.74
CA SER A 170 8.47 -19.88 16.30
C SER A 170 9.93 -20.29 16.23
N GLY A 171 10.78 -19.28 16.25
CA GLY A 171 12.22 -19.43 16.11
C GLY A 171 12.89 -18.07 16.20
N TYR A 172 14.10 -18.02 15.65
CA TYR A 172 14.96 -16.86 15.73
C TYR A 172 15.40 -16.45 14.34
N ILE A 173 15.20 -15.17 14.02
CA ILE A 173 15.54 -14.59 12.72
C ILE A 173 16.73 -13.64 12.88
N TYR A 174 17.66 -13.69 11.93
CA TYR A 174 18.84 -12.83 11.85
C TYR A 174 19.13 -12.49 10.39
N LYS A 175 19.96 -11.46 10.20
CA LYS A 175 20.45 -11.05 8.89
C LYS A 175 21.85 -11.62 8.69
N ASP A 176 22.15 -12.13 7.51
CA ASP A 176 23.44 -12.71 7.16
C ASP A 176 23.67 -12.52 5.66
N ASN A 177 24.79 -11.92 5.26
CA ASN A 177 25.12 -11.61 3.86
C ASN A 177 23.96 -10.91 3.11
N GLY A 178 23.33 -9.91 3.73
CA GLY A 178 22.21 -9.17 3.15
C GLY A 178 20.86 -9.89 3.07
N VAL A 179 20.77 -11.18 3.41
CA VAL A 179 19.51 -11.95 3.44
C VAL A 179 19.06 -12.25 4.87
N TYR A 180 17.77 -12.54 5.05
CA TYR A 180 17.25 -12.96 6.36
C TYR A 180 17.16 -14.48 6.43
N LYS A 181 17.70 -15.04 7.51
CA LYS A 181 17.69 -16.47 7.81
C LYS A 181 16.95 -16.71 9.12
N LEU A 182 16.26 -17.86 9.18
CA LEU A 182 15.47 -18.28 10.33
C LEU A 182 15.99 -19.61 10.86
N LYS A 183 16.33 -19.66 12.15
CA LYS A 183 16.63 -20.90 12.89
C LYS A 183 15.39 -21.30 13.70
N PRO A 184 14.80 -22.49 13.47
CA PRO A 184 13.65 -22.95 14.26
C PRO A 184 13.95 -23.04 15.76
N ALA A 185 12.96 -22.80 16.61
CA ALA A 185 13.06 -23.09 18.04
C ALA A 185 12.87 -24.59 18.30
N SER A 186 13.53 -25.09 19.34
CA SER A 186 13.39 -26.46 19.84
C SER A 186 11.93 -26.77 20.17
N LYS A 187 11.49 -27.97 19.80
CA LYS A 187 10.11 -28.40 20.01
C LYS A 187 9.97 -29.12 21.33
N ILE A 188 9.28 -28.49 22.28
CA ILE A 188 8.85 -29.16 23.51
C ILE A 188 7.47 -29.78 23.25
N ARG A 189 7.43 -31.12 23.22
CA ARG A 189 6.19 -31.90 22.99
C ARG A 189 5.44 -31.44 21.73
N LYS A 190 6.19 -31.31 20.62
CA LYS A 190 5.75 -30.88 19.27
C LYS A 190 5.42 -29.39 19.11
N LYS A 191 5.59 -28.56 20.14
CA LYS A 191 5.35 -27.11 20.06
C LYS A 191 6.66 -26.34 20.15
N SER A 192 6.85 -25.38 19.26
CA SER A 192 7.99 -24.45 19.30
C SER A 192 7.73 -23.22 20.18
N TRP A 193 6.50 -23.04 20.69
CA TRP A 193 6.14 -21.99 21.64
C TRP A 193 4.99 -22.40 22.54
N ILE A 194 4.87 -21.71 23.67
CA ILE A 194 3.87 -21.99 24.71
C ILE A 194 3.24 -20.65 25.13
N SER A 195 1.94 -20.65 25.42
CA SER A 195 1.27 -19.50 26.05
C SER A 195 1.05 -19.75 27.53
N ILE A 196 1.34 -18.78 28.37
CA ILE A 196 1.05 -18.80 29.82
C ILE A 196 0.13 -17.61 30.16
N SER A 197 -0.89 -17.83 31.00
CA SER A 197 -1.69 -16.72 31.51
C SER A 197 -0.91 -15.91 32.53
N GLU A 198 -1.07 -14.60 32.53
CA GLU A 198 -0.36 -13.68 33.43
C GLU A 198 -0.57 -14.04 34.91
N LYS A 199 -1.82 -14.36 35.29
CA LYS A 199 -2.14 -14.92 36.62
C LYS A 199 -1.30 -16.14 36.99
N LYS A 200 -1.07 -17.06 36.04
CA LYS A 200 -0.31 -18.27 36.29
C LYS A 200 1.19 -17.96 36.33
N LEU A 201 1.65 -17.03 35.51
CA LEU A 201 3.02 -16.53 35.51
C LEU A 201 3.36 -15.97 36.90
N MET A 202 2.54 -15.06 37.45
CA MET A 202 2.73 -14.51 38.80
C MET A 202 2.85 -15.59 39.90
N GLN A 203 2.12 -16.70 39.77
CA GLN A 203 2.12 -17.79 40.76
C GLN A 203 3.33 -18.72 40.71
N ILE A 204 4.07 -18.77 39.60
CA ILE A 204 5.13 -19.79 39.38
C ILE A 204 6.51 -19.21 39.17
N LEU A 205 6.65 -17.89 39.25
CA LEU A 205 7.95 -17.23 39.21
C LEU A 205 8.72 -17.55 40.48
N GLU A 206 9.97 -17.97 40.31
CA GLU A 206 10.89 -18.20 41.42
C GLU A 206 11.97 -17.10 41.46
N GLY A 207 12.29 -16.64 42.67
CA GLY A 207 13.38 -15.67 42.89
C GLY A 207 13.04 -14.23 42.47
N GLU A 208 14.08 -13.38 42.39
CA GLU A 208 13.95 -12.02 41.85
C GLU A 208 13.83 -12.10 40.33
N CYS A 209 12.61 -12.24 39.81
CA CYS A 209 12.36 -12.22 38.38
C CYS A 209 12.47 -10.80 37.82
N LYS A 210 13.68 -10.43 37.40
CA LYS A 210 13.99 -9.10 36.83
C LYS A 210 13.46 -9.00 35.40
N ASN A 211 13.00 -7.80 35.03
CA ASN A 211 12.64 -7.41 33.65
C ASN A 211 11.48 -8.17 33.00
N ILE A 212 10.58 -8.77 33.79
CA ILE A 212 9.29 -9.30 33.32
C ILE A 212 8.22 -8.23 33.53
N ASN A 213 7.69 -7.66 32.45
CA ASN A 213 6.64 -6.62 32.55
C ASN A 213 5.25 -7.26 32.56
N PHE A 214 4.54 -7.15 33.69
CA PHE A 214 3.14 -7.52 33.81
C PHE A 214 2.21 -6.44 33.27
N MET A 215 1.08 -6.84 32.67
CA MET A 215 0.06 -5.91 32.21
C MET A 215 -0.87 -5.46 33.35
N TYR A 216 -1.05 -6.31 34.36
CA TYR A 216 -1.92 -6.12 35.52
C TYR A 216 -1.11 -6.28 36.81
N ASP A 217 -1.66 -5.76 37.91
CA ASP A 217 -1.07 -5.88 39.23
C ASP A 217 -1.53 -7.16 39.97
N GLU A 218 -1.13 -7.30 41.23
CA GLU A 218 -1.39 -8.49 42.05
C GLU A 218 -2.88 -8.76 42.29
N SER A 219 -3.78 -7.77 42.11
CA SER A 219 -5.24 -7.98 42.22
C SER A 219 -5.76 -9.04 41.23
N LEU A 220 -5.01 -9.32 40.15
CA LEU A 220 -5.32 -10.40 39.19
C LEU A 220 -5.35 -11.79 39.86
N LEU A 221 -4.70 -11.95 41.01
CA LEU A 221 -4.68 -13.20 41.77
C LEU A 221 -6.05 -13.53 42.38
N GLU A 222 -6.91 -12.54 42.56
CA GLU A 222 -8.30 -12.73 43.01
C GLU A 222 -9.15 -13.52 41.99
N GLU A 223 -10.26 -14.08 42.46
CA GLU A 223 -11.13 -14.90 41.61
C GLU A 223 -12.01 -14.04 40.69
N ILE A 224 -11.72 -14.09 39.39
CA ILE A 224 -12.55 -13.46 38.35
C ILE A 224 -13.52 -14.51 37.80
N LYS A 225 -14.80 -14.36 38.16
CA LYS A 225 -15.84 -15.38 38.00
C LYS A 225 -16.23 -15.67 36.55
N ASP A 226 -16.27 -14.64 35.70
CA ASP A 226 -16.74 -14.76 34.33
C ASP A 226 -16.08 -13.77 33.35
N LYS A 227 -16.53 -13.82 32.08
CA LYS A 227 -15.99 -13.01 31.00
C LYS A 227 -16.36 -11.52 31.10
N GLU A 228 -17.50 -11.19 31.68
CA GLU A 228 -17.93 -9.80 31.89
C GLU A 228 -17.13 -9.17 33.03
N ALA A 229 -16.95 -9.90 34.13
CA ALA A 229 -16.06 -9.53 35.22
C ALA A 229 -14.61 -9.34 34.73
N TRP A 230 -14.11 -10.24 33.88
CA TRP A 230 -12.79 -10.08 33.23
C TRP A 230 -12.70 -8.78 32.43
N LYS A 231 -13.72 -8.50 31.62
CA LYS A 231 -13.73 -7.30 30.78
C LYS A 231 -13.74 -6.03 31.64
N LYS A 232 -14.56 -6.00 32.71
CA LYS A 232 -14.61 -4.89 33.66
C LYS A 232 -13.27 -4.70 34.36
N TYR A 233 -12.68 -5.78 34.87
CA TYR A 233 -11.36 -5.77 35.49
C TYR A 233 -10.30 -5.15 34.56
N CYS A 234 -10.24 -5.58 33.29
CA CYS A 234 -9.30 -5.03 32.31
C CYS A 234 -9.55 -3.56 31.95
N GLU A 235 -10.78 -3.06 32.12
CA GLU A 235 -11.11 -1.65 31.88
C GLU A 235 -10.64 -0.78 33.06
N GLU A 236 -10.78 -1.29 34.29
CA GLU A 236 -10.36 -0.61 35.53
C GLU A 236 -8.84 -0.64 35.74
N HIS A 237 -8.17 -1.72 35.32
CA HIS A 237 -6.73 -1.95 35.54
C HIS A 237 -5.93 -1.90 34.24
N ALA A 238 -6.38 -1.11 33.26
CA ALA A 238 -5.65 -0.95 32.01
C ALA A 238 -4.30 -0.23 32.26
N PRO A 239 -3.15 -0.79 31.86
CA PRO A 239 -1.87 -0.14 32.08
C PRO A 239 -1.71 1.08 31.18
N GLU A 240 -1.37 2.23 31.77
CA GLU A 240 -1.18 3.49 31.04
C GLU A 240 0.04 3.42 30.11
N ASP A 241 1.18 2.92 30.61
CA ASP A 241 2.49 2.93 29.95
C ASP A 241 3.13 1.54 29.81
N TYR A 242 2.35 0.54 29.43
CA TYR A 242 2.88 -0.80 29.20
C TYR A 242 3.93 -0.84 28.08
N LYS A 243 5.11 -1.41 28.38
CA LYS A 243 6.18 -1.65 27.39
C LYS A 243 6.32 -3.14 27.09
N PRO A 244 6.33 -3.52 25.79
CA PRO A 244 6.62 -4.89 25.39
C PRO A 244 8.04 -5.27 25.80
N TYR A 245 8.27 -6.55 26.03
CA TYR A 245 9.56 -7.04 26.50
C TYR A 245 9.86 -8.44 25.96
N VAL A 246 11.15 -8.78 26.01
CA VAL A 246 11.70 -10.12 25.83
C VAL A 246 12.71 -10.32 26.94
N GLN A 247 12.64 -11.45 27.63
CA GLN A 247 13.56 -11.80 28.71
C GLN A 247 13.99 -13.25 28.56
N GLU A 248 15.29 -13.51 28.68
CA GLU A 248 15.83 -14.87 28.78
C GLU A 248 15.40 -15.51 30.08
N ILE A 249 14.98 -16.77 30.01
CA ILE A 249 14.49 -17.56 31.13
C ILE A 249 14.97 -19.01 31.04
N SER A 250 14.93 -19.68 32.17
CA SER A 250 14.80 -21.14 32.23
C SER A 250 13.44 -21.52 32.83
N PHE A 251 12.94 -22.72 32.52
CA PHE A 251 11.64 -23.18 32.99
C PHE A 251 11.53 -24.72 33.06
N ASP A 252 10.66 -25.20 33.96
CA ASP A 252 10.32 -26.62 34.12
C ASP A 252 8.89 -26.90 33.62
N MET A 253 8.64 -28.14 33.19
CA MET A 253 7.33 -28.55 32.69
C MET A 253 6.87 -29.92 33.19
N GLU A 254 5.63 -29.98 33.67
CA GLU A 254 4.94 -31.23 33.99
C GLU A 254 3.62 -31.34 33.22
N LYS A 255 3.33 -32.51 32.63
CA LYS A 255 2.03 -32.80 31.96
C LYS A 255 1.52 -31.65 31.05
N ASN A 256 2.41 -31.02 30.27
CA ASN A 256 2.17 -29.90 29.34
C ASN A 256 1.92 -28.52 30.00
N LYS A 257 2.12 -28.40 31.31
CA LYS A 257 1.99 -27.15 32.06
C LYS A 257 3.36 -26.73 32.55
N ILE A 258 3.62 -25.43 32.47
CA ILE A 258 4.82 -24.84 33.06
C ILE A 258 4.60 -24.80 34.57
N THR A 259 5.55 -25.34 35.31
CA THR A 259 5.50 -25.44 36.78
C THR A 259 6.36 -24.40 37.46
N LYS A 260 7.47 -24.00 36.83
CA LYS A 260 8.44 -23.01 37.35
C LYS A 260 9.02 -22.18 36.22
N ILE A 261 9.27 -20.90 36.49
CA ILE A 261 10.02 -19.99 35.61
C ILE A 261 11.01 -19.20 36.45
N SER A 262 12.22 -19.04 35.96
CA SER A 262 13.26 -18.23 36.62
C SER A 262 14.13 -17.50 35.59
N THR A 263 14.62 -16.32 35.97
CA THR A 263 15.57 -15.50 35.18
C THR A 263 17.02 -15.67 35.63
N ASP A 264 17.26 -16.31 36.78
CA ASP A 264 18.55 -16.36 37.48
C ASP A 264 19.01 -17.79 37.80
N LYS A 265 18.07 -18.73 37.94
CA LYS A 265 18.34 -20.15 38.16
C LYS A 265 18.38 -20.90 36.84
N ASN A 266 19.09 -22.03 36.83
CA ASN A 266 19.05 -22.99 35.72
C ASN A 266 18.00 -24.07 36.01
N LEU A 267 17.00 -24.15 35.14
CA LEU A 267 15.94 -25.16 35.13
C LEU A 267 16.09 -26.09 33.90
N GLU A 268 15.19 -27.07 33.73
CA GLU A 268 15.29 -28.13 32.71
C GLU A 268 15.38 -27.57 31.28
N TYR A 269 14.55 -26.59 30.94
CA TYR A 269 14.51 -25.97 29.60
C TYR A 269 14.99 -24.52 29.65
N LYS A 270 15.55 -24.05 28.53
CA LYS A 270 15.98 -22.66 28.32
C LYS A 270 15.25 -22.03 27.13
N GLY A 271 15.13 -20.70 27.16
CA GLY A 271 14.53 -19.94 26.08
C GLY A 271 14.24 -18.49 26.49
N ILE A 272 13.22 -17.91 25.87
CA ILE A 272 12.77 -16.55 26.15
C ILE A 272 11.30 -16.54 26.54
N ILE A 273 10.93 -15.62 27.43
CA ILE A 273 9.56 -15.16 27.65
C ILE A 273 9.38 -13.78 27.05
N LEU A 274 8.22 -13.53 26.46
CA LEU A 274 7.93 -12.26 25.82
C LEU A 274 6.46 -11.89 25.92
N ASN A 275 6.22 -10.58 25.78
CA ASN A 275 4.89 -10.03 25.63
C ASN A 275 4.94 -8.81 24.70
N THR A 276 4.00 -8.74 23.76
CA THR A 276 3.86 -7.60 22.82
C THR A 276 3.08 -6.46 23.48
N ASN A 277 2.81 -5.35 22.77
CA ASN A 277 2.04 -4.24 23.33
C ASN A 277 0.72 -4.67 24.00
N TYR A 278 0.29 -3.88 24.98
CA TYR A 278 -1.00 -4.04 25.63
C TYR A 278 -2.12 -3.91 24.59
N ILE A 279 -3.07 -4.84 24.67
CA ILE A 279 -4.34 -4.80 23.95
C ILE A 279 -5.40 -5.21 24.98
N GLN A 280 -6.55 -4.53 24.98
CA GLN A 280 -7.64 -4.81 25.92
C GLN A 280 -7.98 -6.31 25.98
N GLU A 281 -8.18 -6.83 27.19
CA GLU A 281 -8.47 -8.24 27.53
C GLU A 281 -7.31 -9.23 27.30
N LYS A 282 -6.13 -8.78 26.89
CA LYS A 282 -4.96 -9.66 26.72
C LYS A 282 -4.47 -10.12 28.09
N SER A 283 -4.37 -11.43 28.28
CA SER A 283 -3.98 -12.03 29.56
C SER A 283 -2.81 -13.01 29.46
N LYS A 284 -2.11 -13.04 28.32
CA LYS A 284 -1.14 -14.09 28.02
C LYS A 284 0.22 -13.56 27.61
N HIS A 285 1.24 -14.25 28.10
CA HIS A 285 2.63 -14.16 27.69
C HIS A 285 2.99 -15.39 26.86
N TYR A 286 4.07 -15.27 26.10
CA TYR A 286 4.54 -16.33 25.22
C TYR A 286 5.95 -16.74 25.60
N ILE A 287 6.23 -18.04 25.55
CA ILE A 287 7.54 -18.61 25.78
C ILE A 287 7.98 -19.32 24.51
N ILE A 288 9.21 -19.07 24.09
CA ILE A 288 9.86 -19.69 22.94
C ILE A 288 11.12 -20.40 23.48
N PRO A 289 11.24 -21.73 23.36
CA PRO A 289 12.46 -22.46 23.72
C PRO A 289 13.64 -22.02 22.85
N ASP A 290 14.86 -22.32 23.30
CA ASP A 290 16.08 -22.05 22.54
C ASP A 290 16.10 -22.69 21.15
N MET A 291 16.98 -22.19 20.30
CA MET A 291 17.19 -22.67 18.93
C MET A 291 17.39 -24.19 18.90
N ASP A 292 16.80 -24.84 17.90
CA ASP A 292 17.07 -26.25 17.61
C ASP A 292 18.34 -26.33 16.78
N GLU A 293 19.49 -26.60 17.41
CA GLU A 293 20.77 -26.65 16.72
C GLU A 293 20.82 -27.73 15.63
N ASN A 294 19.97 -28.76 15.72
CA ASN A 294 19.90 -29.87 14.78
C ASN A 294 19.02 -29.62 13.55
N GLN A 295 18.24 -28.54 13.54
CA GLN A 295 17.42 -28.16 12.37
C GLN A 295 18.16 -27.16 11.49
N ASP A 296 18.07 -27.36 10.18
CA ASP A 296 18.65 -26.43 9.21
C ASP A 296 18.04 -25.04 9.32
N GLU A 297 18.85 -24.03 8.96
CA GLU A 297 18.38 -22.67 8.78
C GLU A 297 17.49 -22.57 7.53
N ILE A 298 16.44 -21.75 7.61
CA ILE A 298 15.52 -21.49 6.52
C ILE A 298 15.79 -20.07 6.01
N GLU A 299 16.22 -19.94 4.76
CA GLU A 299 16.28 -18.62 4.11
C GLU A 299 14.86 -18.08 3.89
N VAL A 300 14.62 -16.84 4.31
CA VAL A 300 13.33 -16.18 4.16
C VAL A 300 13.34 -15.35 2.88
N ASN A 301 12.42 -15.64 1.98
CA ASN A 301 12.27 -14.88 0.74
C ASN A 301 12.13 -13.38 1.01
N SER A 302 12.98 -12.58 0.36
CA SER A 302 13.07 -11.12 0.56
C SER A 302 11.74 -10.41 0.28
N ALA A 303 10.88 -10.93 -0.59
CA ALA A 303 9.55 -10.38 -0.84
C ALA A 303 8.69 -10.36 0.43
N TYR A 304 8.71 -11.43 1.24
CA TYR A 304 7.94 -11.50 2.49
C TYR A 304 8.53 -10.61 3.59
N ILE A 305 9.85 -10.40 3.58
CA ILE A 305 10.52 -9.42 4.45
C ILE A 305 10.08 -7.99 4.09
N LEU A 306 10.03 -7.67 2.80
CA LEU A 306 9.56 -6.37 2.31
C LEU A 306 8.10 -6.14 2.68
N ASP A 307 7.24 -7.16 2.53
CA ASP A 307 5.84 -7.07 2.95
C ASP A 307 5.70 -6.83 4.46
N TYR A 308 6.52 -7.48 5.29
CA TYR A 308 6.58 -7.23 6.74
C TYR A 308 7.01 -5.79 7.06
N LYS A 309 8.07 -5.30 6.44
CA LYS A 309 8.57 -3.92 6.63
C LYS A 309 7.55 -2.88 6.17
N ALA A 310 6.90 -3.10 5.02
CA ALA A 310 5.87 -2.21 4.49
C ALA A 310 4.64 -2.11 5.40
N ASP A 311 4.19 -3.22 6.00
CA ASP A 311 3.08 -3.19 6.96
C ASP A 311 3.43 -2.40 8.23
N TYR A 312 4.66 -2.59 8.72
CA TYR A 312 5.19 -1.87 9.87
C TYR A 312 5.26 -0.34 9.61
N ASP A 313 5.78 0.07 8.46
CA ASP A 313 5.88 1.48 8.08
C ASP A 313 4.51 2.13 7.90
N ALA A 314 3.57 1.40 7.29
CA ALA A 314 2.20 1.88 7.05
C ALA A 314 1.38 2.04 8.34
N ASN A 315 1.74 1.33 9.42
CA ASN A 315 0.98 1.33 10.67
C ASN A 315 1.47 2.43 11.63
N THR A 316 0.87 3.62 11.49
CA THR A 316 1.18 4.80 12.32
C THR A 316 0.68 4.69 13.77
N GLN A 317 -0.11 3.67 14.11
CA GLN A 317 -0.71 3.50 15.43
C GLN A 317 0.09 2.57 16.37
N ILE A 318 1.14 1.91 15.86
CA ILE A 318 1.98 1.04 16.70
C ILE A 318 2.73 1.91 17.72
N LYS A 319 2.48 1.69 19.01
CA LYS A 319 3.35 2.15 20.11
C LYS A 319 4.60 1.27 20.18
N ASN A 320 5.72 1.76 20.71
CA ASN A 320 6.96 0.99 20.88
C ASN A 320 7.44 0.33 19.58
N LYS A 321 7.45 1.12 18.51
CA LYS A 321 7.74 0.70 17.13
C LYS A 321 9.03 -0.12 17.02
N GLU A 322 10.09 0.32 17.69
CA GLU A 322 11.41 -0.33 17.70
C GLU A 322 11.37 -1.82 18.08
N PHE A 323 10.45 -2.23 18.96
CA PHE A 323 10.29 -3.62 19.40
C PHE A 323 9.95 -4.59 18.25
N TYR A 324 9.34 -4.08 17.18
CA TYR A 324 8.88 -4.87 16.04
C TYR A 324 9.87 -4.91 14.88
N LEU A 325 11.01 -4.22 14.99
CA LEU A 325 12.03 -4.23 13.95
C LEU A 325 12.68 -5.61 13.80
N LEU A 326 13.09 -5.91 12.57
CA LEU A 326 13.99 -7.01 12.28
C LEU A 326 15.44 -6.54 12.46
N PRO A 327 16.38 -7.43 12.79
CA PRO A 327 17.77 -7.04 12.97
C PRO A 327 18.37 -6.53 11.67
N GLU A 328 19.14 -5.46 11.76
CA GLU A 328 19.89 -4.89 10.63
C GLU A 328 21.39 -5.18 10.72
N VAL A 329 21.90 -5.45 11.92
CA VAL A 329 23.27 -5.92 12.15
C VAL A 329 23.35 -7.40 11.82
N GLU A 330 24.36 -7.77 11.04
CA GLU A 330 24.53 -9.15 10.58
C GLU A 330 25.00 -10.10 11.69
N GLY A 331 24.77 -11.39 11.47
CA GLY A 331 25.20 -12.49 12.31
C GLY A 331 24.15 -12.95 13.32
N ILE A 332 24.15 -14.26 13.57
CA ILE A 332 23.20 -14.94 14.47
C ILE A 332 23.24 -14.43 15.92
N LYS A 333 24.33 -13.77 16.35
CA LYS A 333 24.43 -13.13 17.67
C LYS A 333 23.44 -11.98 17.83
N ASN A 334 23.05 -11.32 16.73
CA ASN A 334 22.08 -10.22 16.70
C ASN A 334 20.64 -10.70 16.40
N LYS A 335 20.38 -12.00 16.57
CA LYS A 335 19.07 -12.59 16.30
C LYS A 335 17.98 -11.98 17.17
N THR A 336 16.76 -12.06 16.67
CA THR A 336 15.54 -11.76 17.44
C THR A 336 14.54 -12.88 17.25
N TYR A 337 13.54 -12.96 18.11
CA TYR A 337 12.47 -13.94 17.96
C TYR A 337 11.52 -13.59 16.81
N ILE A 338 10.89 -14.62 16.26
CA ILE A 338 9.82 -14.49 15.28
C ILE A 338 8.84 -15.67 15.40
N PHE A 339 7.57 -15.41 15.13
CA PHE A 339 6.55 -16.42 14.85
C PHE A 339 6.37 -16.52 13.34
N TYR A 340 6.16 -17.74 12.84
CA TYR A 340 6.07 -17.96 11.41
C TYR A 340 5.20 -19.17 11.03
N LYS A 341 4.79 -19.21 9.77
CA LYS A 341 4.11 -20.34 9.15
C LYS A 341 4.83 -20.70 7.86
N VAL A 342 5.19 -21.98 7.74
CA VAL A 342 5.71 -22.56 6.51
C VAL A 342 4.56 -23.05 5.64
N GLU A 343 4.58 -22.71 4.36
CA GLU A 343 3.70 -23.25 3.31
C GLU A 343 4.53 -23.54 2.07
N ASN A 344 4.32 -24.70 1.42
CA ASN A 344 5.09 -25.12 0.26
C ASN A 344 6.62 -25.04 0.48
N ASN A 345 7.09 -25.44 1.67
CA ASN A 345 8.48 -25.39 2.11
C ASN A 345 9.11 -23.98 2.21
N GLU A 346 8.31 -22.91 2.16
CA GLU A 346 8.78 -21.54 2.34
C GLU A 346 8.11 -20.87 3.55
N VAL A 347 8.83 -19.96 4.22
CA VAL A 347 8.24 -19.10 5.26
C VAL A 347 7.34 -18.05 4.60
N ARG A 348 6.03 -18.33 4.53
CA ARG A 348 5.05 -17.46 3.87
C ARG A 348 4.52 -16.35 4.78
N TYR A 349 4.35 -16.64 6.07
CA TYR A 349 3.84 -15.67 7.04
C TYR A 349 4.82 -15.57 8.20
N LEU A 350 5.10 -14.34 8.64
CA LEU A 350 5.99 -14.07 9.77
C LEU A 350 5.57 -12.83 10.55
N GLY A 351 5.90 -12.79 11.84
CA GLY A 351 5.61 -11.64 12.71
C GLY A 351 5.97 -11.84 14.18
N LYS A 352 5.82 -10.79 14.98
CA LYS A 352 6.21 -10.76 16.41
C LYS A 352 5.16 -11.29 17.38
N SER A 353 4.10 -11.91 16.87
CA SER A 353 3.01 -12.49 17.68
C SER A 353 2.53 -13.76 16.98
N PRO A 354 2.07 -14.79 17.72
CA PRO A 354 1.53 -16.00 17.10
C PRO A 354 0.23 -15.72 16.30
N PHE A 355 -0.43 -14.59 16.54
CA PHE A 355 -1.59 -14.16 15.76
C PHE A 355 -1.13 -13.33 14.56
N LEU A 356 -0.54 -14.02 13.59
CA LEU A 356 0.01 -13.42 12.37
C LEU A 356 -1.05 -12.69 11.55
N ARG A 357 -0.63 -11.66 10.83
CA ARG A 357 -1.41 -11.08 9.74
C ARG A 357 -1.25 -11.98 8.53
N ILE A 358 -2.36 -12.24 7.85
CA ILE A 358 -2.37 -13.08 6.64
C ILE A 358 -2.65 -12.22 5.42
N PHE A 359 -2.13 -12.68 4.30
CA PHE A 359 -2.27 -12.10 2.97
C PHE A 359 -3.35 -12.84 2.20
N TYR A 360 -3.99 -12.14 1.26
CA TYR A 360 -4.75 -12.80 0.21
C TYR A 360 -3.84 -13.68 -0.65
N ASP A 361 -4.43 -14.57 -1.42
CA ASP A 361 -3.68 -15.55 -2.21
C ASP A 361 -3.04 -14.95 -3.47
N ARG A 362 -3.64 -13.88 -4.00
CA ARG A 362 -3.26 -13.24 -5.26
C ARG A 362 -2.73 -11.82 -5.06
N SER A 363 -1.74 -11.46 -5.88
CA SER A 363 -1.29 -10.08 -5.99
C SER A 363 -2.30 -9.23 -6.77
N VAL A 364 -2.12 -7.91 -6.78
CA VAL A 364 -2.96 -7.04 -7.65
C VAL A 364 -2.73 -7.37 -9.14
N ARG A 365 -1.50 -7.75 -9.53
CA ARG A 365 -1.18 -8.10 -10.92
C ARG A 365 -1.81 -9.41 -11.38
N ASP A 366 -1.95 -10.39 -10.48
CA ASP A 366 -2.70 -11.63 -10.75
C ASP A 366 -4.17 -11.39 -11.14
N CYS A 367 -4.71 -10.22 -10.78
CA CYS A 367 -6.07 -9.81 -11.10
C CYS A 367 -6.16 -9.00 -12.42
N ILE A 368 -5.05 -8.77 -13.12
CA ILE A 368 -5.04 -8.13 -14.45
C ILE A 368 -5.37 -9.19 -15.50
N LYS A 369 -6.43 -8.96 -16.27
CA LYS A 369 -6.83 -9.84 -17.37
C LYS A 369 -6.30 -9.34 -18.70
N ILE A 370 -4.99 -9.40 -18.85
CA ILE A 370 -4.29 -9.12 -20.10
C ILE A 370 -3.50 -10.36 -20.50
N ASN A 371 -3.47 -10.66 -21.81
CA ASN A 371 -2.64 -11.74 -22.31
C ASN A 371 -1.17 -11.45 -22.01
N ASN A 372 -0.46 -12.46 -21.52
CA ASN A 372 0.95 -12.32 -21.17
C ASN A 372 1.74 -11.91 -22.40
N ILE A 373 2.43 -10.78 -22.32
CA ILE A 373 3.27 -10.26 -23.41
C ILE A 373 4.69 -10.83 -23.39
N GLY A 374 5.03 -11.62 -22.36
CA GLY A 374 6.31 -12.32 -22.25
C GLY A 374 7.49 -11.35 -22.21
N LYS A 375 8.46 -11.57 -23.11
CA LYS A 375 9.63 -10.69 -23.32
C LYS A 375 9.32 -9.48 -24.20
N SER A 376 8.14 -9.43 -24.80
CA SER A 376 7.74 -8.37 -25.72
C SER A 376 7.50 -7.05 -25.00
N ILE A 377 7.57 -5.96 -25.76
CA ILE A 377 7.57 -4.60 -25.25
C ILE A 377 6.48 -3.82 -25.98
N ASP A 378 5.56 -3.25 -25.20
CA ASP A 378 4.49 -2.39 -25.70
C ASP A 378 4.97 -0.95 -25.91
N TYR A 379 4.14 -0.14 -26.55
CA TYR A 379 4.45 1.26 -26.82
C TYR A 379 4.80 2.07 -25.56
N PRO A 380 3.99 2.06 -24.46
CA PRO A 380 4.33 2.85 -23.29
C PRO A 380 5.66 2.43 -22.64
N SER A 381 5.95 1.13 -22.55
CA SER A 381 7.21 0.64 -22.00
C SER A 381 8.40 1.05 -22.88
N ALA A 382 8.24 1.03 -24.20
CA ALA A 382 9.28 1.47 -25.12
C ALA A 382 9.54 2.99 -25.05
N ILE A 383 8.51 3.81 -24.83
CA ILE A 383 8.65 5.27 -24.78
C ILE A 383 9.15 5.73 -23.40
N TYR A 384 8.50 5.25 -22.32
CA TYR A 384 8.72 5.73 -20.95
C TYR A 384 9.71 4.89 -20.15
N GLY A 385 10.17 3.76 -20.69
CA GLY A 385 11.05 2.83 -20.01
C GLY A 385 10.35 1.99 -18.94
N TYR A 386 11.10 1.04 -18.40
CA TYR A 386 10.67 0.13 -17.33
C TYR A 386 11.87 -0.36 -16.53
N ALA A 387 11.61 -0.80 -15.30
CA ALA A 387 12.61 -1.45 -14.48
C ALA A 387 12.38 -2.97 -14.47
N ASP A 388 13.46 -3.74 -14.43
CA ASP A 388 13.43 -5.16 -14.16
C ASP A 388 12.85 -5.40 -12.76
N GLU A 389 11.86 -6.28 -12.71
CA GLU A 389 11.23 -6.74 -11.48
C GLU A 389 11.33 -8.28 -11.36
N SER A 390 12.29 -8.92 -12.02
CA SER A 390 12.52 -10.37 -12.09
C SER A 390 12.52 -11.09 -10.73
N THR A 391 12.84 -10.37 -9.66
CA THR A 391 12.76 -10.86 -8.26
C THR A 391 11.32 -11.03 -7.74
N LYS A 392 10.32 -10.50 -8.45
CA LYS A 392 8.90 -10.62 -8.10
C LYS A 392 8.27 -11.74 -8.93
N LYS A 393 7.57 -12.64 -8.25
CA LYS A 393 6.94 -13.88 -8.75
C LYS A 393 5.99 -13.72 -9.97
N TYR A 394 5.62 -12.49 -10.35
CA TYR A 394 4.63 -12.18 -11.40
C TYR A 394 5.00 -10.98 -12.28
N SER A 395 6.30 -10.77 -12.50
CA SER A 395 6.78 -9.72 -13.40
C SER A 395 6.67 -10.14 -14.85
N LEU A 396 6.59 -9.16 -15.76
CA LEU A 396 6.92 -9.42 -17.16
C LEU A 396 8.33 -10.00 -17.17
N ASN A 397 8.58 -11.10 -17.88
CA ASN A 397 9.89 -11.78 -17.95
C ASN A 397 10.93 -10.93 -18.72
N ARG A 398 11.09 -9.66 -18.34
CA ARG A 398 12.01 -8.71 -18.92
C ARG A 398 13.28 -8.74 -18.09
N GLU A 399 14.34 -9.28 -18.66
CA GLU A 399 15.60 -9.57 -17.95
C GLU A 399 16.49 -8.33 -17.75
N GLN A 400 16.10 -7.17 -18.29
CA GLN A 400 16.93 -5.96 -18.31
C GLN A 400 16.10 -4.70 -18.06
N ASN A 401 16.69 -3.70 -17.40
CA ASN A 401 16.10 -2.36 -17.26
C ASN A 401 16.19 -1.60 -18.59
N TYR A 402 15.18 -0.78 -18.90
CA TYR A 402 15.23 0.13 -20.05
C TYR A 402 14.87 1.55 -19.64
N LYS A 403 15.75 2.51 -19.96
CA LYS A 403 15.56 3.92 -19.61
C LYS A 403 14.45 4.55 -20.46
N SER A 404 13.79 5.56 -19.90
CA SER A 404 12.85 6.43 -20.64
C SER A 404 13.56 7.15 -21.79
N ARG A 405 13.02 7.07 -23.01
CA ARG A 405 13.46 7.87 -24.16
C ARG A 405 12.85 9.27 -24.20
N VAL A 406 11.96 9.57 -23.26
CA VAL A 406 11.36 10.90 -23.07
C VAL A 406 11.72 11.52 -21.73
N SER A 407 11.94 12.83 -21.70
CA SER A 407 12.23 13.64 -20.52
C SER A 407 11.33 14.87 -20.47
N PHE A 408 10.85 15.20 -19.27
CA PHE A 408 9.86 16.26 -19.06
C PHE A 408 10.46 17.38 -18.22
N THR A 409 10.38 18.61 -18.71
CA THR A 409 10.75 19.77 -17.89
C THR A 409 9.64 20.11 -16.91
N ASP A 410 9.98 20.81 -15.84
CA ASP A 410 8.97 21.51 -15.05
C ASP A 410 8.17 22.47 -15.95
N VAL A 411 6.86 22.48 -15.73
CA VAL A 411 5.94 23.34 -16.46
C VAL A 411 5.90 24.69 -15.76
N LYS A 412 6.31 25.73 -16.48
CA LYS A 412 6.40 27.08 -15.93
C LYS A 412 5.06 27.78 -16.12
N VAL A 413 4.61 28.46 -15.08
CA VAL A 413 3.53 29.45 -15.21
C VAL A 413 4.14 30.76 -15.72
N GLU A 414 3.50 31.41 -16.70
CA GLU A 414 4.02 32.66 -17.28
C GLU A 414 3.92 33.81 -16.27
N THR A 415 2.68 34.14 -15.89
CA THR A 415 2.36 35.15 -14.87
C THR A 415 1.42 34.50 -13.86
N PRO A 416 1.92 34.08 -12.67
CA PRO A 416 1.10 33.39 -11.70
C PRO A 416 0.04 34.31 -11.09
N ASN A 417 -1.23 34.01 -11.34
CA ASN A 417 -2.37 34.53 -10.60
C ASN A 417 -2.78 33.51 -9.53
N ILE A 418 -2.53 33.83 -8.26
CA ILE A 418 -2.67 32.92 -7.12
C ILE A 418 -3.72 33.47 -6.16
N LYS A 419 -4.68 32.61 -5.79
CA LYS A 419 -5.65 32.89 -4.74
C LYS A 419 -5.17 32.31 -3.43
N THR A 420 -4.93 33.19 -2.46
CA THR A 420 -4.61 32.79 -1.08
C THR A 420 -5.90 32.54 -0.32
N LYS A 421 -6.54 31.40 -0.59
CA LYS A 421 -7.72 30.92 0.14
C LYS A 421 -7.42 29.58 0.77
N LYS A 422 -7.66 29.48 2.08
CA LYS A 422 -7.49 28.23 2.82
C LYS A 422 -8.66 27.28 2.50
N TYR A 423 -8.36 26.19 1.81
CA TYR A 423 -9.31 25.10 1.62
C TYR A 423 -9.01 23.98 2.62
N GLU A 424 -10.03 23.52 3.34
CA GLU A 424 -9.96 22.29 4.13
C GLU A 424 -10.75 21.20 3.42
N MET A 425 -10.12 20.06 3.12
CA MET A 425 -10.79 18.99 2.38
C MET A 425 -10.31 17.60 2.78
N ILE A 426 -11.14 16.60 2.49
CA ILE A 426 -10.83 15.20 2.70
C ILE A 426 -10.53 14.57 1.34
N LEU A 427 -9.25 14.46 0.98
CA LEU A 427 -8.82 13.81 -0.28
C LEU A 427 -8.70 12.29 -0.15
N SER A 428 -9.49 11.69 0.75
CA SER A 428 -9.43 10.25 1.00
C SER A 428 -9.93 9.48 -0.23
N SER A 429 -9.09 8.58 -0.71
CA SER A 429 -9.51 7.51 -1.62
C SER A 429 -9.51 6.19 -0.87
N PRO A 430 -10.42 5.25 -1.18
CA PRO A 430 -10.36 3.91 -0.60
C PRO A 430 -8.97 3.32 -0.80
N LYS A 431 -8.35 2.82 0.28
CA LYS A 431 -7.10 2.07 0.19
C LYS A 431 -7.27 0.93 -0.82
N ALA A 432 -6.24 0.58 -1.56
CA ALA A 432 -6.33 -0.47 -2.58
C ALA A 432 -6.71 -1.87 -2.02
N SER A 433 -6.56 -2.08 -0.70
CA SER A 433 -7.10 -3.23 0.02
C SER A 433 -8.63 -3.24 0.15
N CYS A 434 -9.33 -2.16 -0.23
CA CYS A 434 -10.78 -2.08 -0.31
C CYS A 434 -11.28 -2.69 -1.64
N TYR A 435 -11.08 -4.00 -1.77
CA TYR A 435 -11.32 -4.76 -3.00
C TYR A 435 -12.71 -4.55 -3.63
N LYS A 436 -13.74 -4.24 -2.82
CA LYS A 436 -15.10 -3.91 -3.29
C LYS A 436 -15.12 -2.81 -4.36
N PHE A 437 -14.23 -1.81 -4.27
CA PHE A 437 -14.18 -0.70 -5.24
C PHE A 437 -13.33 -0.98 -6.47
N TYR A 438 -12.31 -1.86 -6.35
CA TYR A 438 -11.25 -2.03 -7.34
C TYR A 438 -11.37 -3.32 -8.15
N LEU A 439 -12.05 -4.35 -7.62
CA LEU A 439 -12.35 -5.59 -8.34
C LEU A 439 -13.75 -5.53 -8.96
N LYS A 440 -13.97 -6.19 -10.10
CA LYS A 440 -15.28 -6.42 -10.68
C LYS A 440 -16.13 -7.29 -9.73
N GLN A 441 -17.37 -6.87 -9.49
CA GLN A 441 -18.30 -7.51 -8.55
C GLN A 441 -19.56 -7.94 -9.32
N ASP A 442 -19.41 -8.90 -10.23
CA ASP A 442 -20.50 -9.30 -11.13
C ASP A 442 -21.53 -10.17 -10.40
N ASN A 443 -22.80 -9.74 -10.42
CA ASN A 443 -23.96 -10.48 -9.88
C ASN A 443 -23.78 -10.93 -8.40
N VAL A 444 -23.26 -10.06 -7.54
CA VAL A 444 -23.09 -10.36 -6.12
C VAL A 444 -24.41 -10.17 -5.37
N LEU A 445 -25.01 -11.26 -4.88
CA LEU A 445 -26.29 -11.23 -4.17
C LEU A 445 -26.12 -11.16 -2.65
N ASN A 446 -24.96 -11.55 -2.12
CA ASN A 446 -24.69 -11.57 -0.68
C ASN A 446 -23.20 -11.39 -0.35
N SER A 447 -22.88 -11.16 0.93
CA SER A 447 -21.53 -10.95 1.42
C SER A 447 -20.57 -12.12 1.17
N LYS A 448 -21.10 -13.35 1.07
CA LYS A 448 -20.32 -14.55 0.74
C LYS A 448 -19.95 -14.63 -0.72
N GLU A 449 -20.57 -13.84 -1.59
CA GLU A 449 -20.34 -13.79 -3.04
C GLU A 449 -19.42 -12.64 -3.48
N VAL A 450 -19.13 -11.68 -2.61
CA VAL A 450 -18.17 -10.59 -2.84
C VAL A 450 -16.78 -11.11 -3.24
N MET A 451 -16.27 -10.68 -4.39
CA MET A 451 -14.94 -11.04 -4.88
C MET A 451 -13.86 -10.32 -4.07
N THR A 452 -12.88 -11.09 -3.59
CA THR A 452 -11.66 -10.62 -2.92
C THR A 452 -10.46 -10.93 -3.81
N TYR A 453 -9.23 -10.64 -3.35
CA TYR A 453 -8.00 -11.11 -4.02
C TYR A 453 -7.74 -12.62 -3.84
N ASN A 454 -8.76 -13.41 -3.49
CA ASN A 454 -8.69 -14.88 -3.52
C ASN A 454 -9.48 -15.43 -4.69
N LEU A 455 -9.16 -16.67 -5.06
CA LEU A 455 -10.03 -17.48 -5.91
C LEU A 455 -11.34 -17.79 -5.18
N LYS A 456 -12.42 -17.95 -5.95
CA LYS A 456 -13.74 -18.21 -5.38
C LYS A 456 -14.49 -19.31 -6.10
N GLY A 457 -15.09 -20.22 -5.35
CA GLY A 457 -15.75 -21.42 -5.87
C GLY A 457 -14.82 -22.63 -5.89
N GLU A 458 -15.34 -23.76 -6.37
CA GLU A 458 -14.65 -25.05 -6.36
C GLU A 458 -14.70 -25.72 -7.74
N GLY A 459 -13.71 -26.58 -8.02
CA GLY A 459 -13.64 -27.36 -9.26
C GLY A 459 -13.61 -26.50 -10.53
N LYS A 460 -14.53 -26.78 -11.46
CA LYS A 460 -14.62 -26.04 -12.75
C LYS A 460 -15.25 -24.64 -12.63
N ASN A 461 -15.82 -24.29 -11.47
CA ASN A 461 -16.56 -23.04 -11.26
C ASN A 461 -15.73 -21.97 -10.51
N VAL A 462 -14.41 -22.06 -10.55
CA VAL A 462 -13.52 -21.09 -9.89
C VAL A 462 -13.56 -19.75 -10.63
N LYS A 463 -14.13 -18.73 -9.98
CA LYS A 463 -14.08 -17.33 -10.42
C LYS A 463 -12.73 -16.72 -10.03
N LYS A 464 -12.06 -16.11 -11.01
CA LYS A 464 -10.83 -15.35 -10.81
C LYS A 464 -11.17 -13.88 -10.55
N PRO A 465 -10.55 -13.23 -9.56
CA PRO A 465 -10.71 -11.79 -9.37
C PRO A 465 -10.15 -11.02 -10.55
N GLU A 466 -10.86 -9.98 -10.96
CA GLU A 466 -10.50 -9.12 -12.08
C GLU A 466 -10.56 -7.66 -11.64
N ILE A 467 -9.50 -6.88 -11.89
CA ILE A 467 -9.52 -5.45 -11.61
C ILE A 467 -10.45 -4.70 -12.56
N ARG A 468 -11.06 -3.60 -12.09
CA ARG A 468 -11.94 -2.76 -12.91
C ARG A 468 -11.19 -1.94 -13.96
N GLY A 469 -9.91 -1.68 -13.75
CA GLY A 469 -9.04 -0.99 -14.70
C GLY A 469 -8.32 0.22 -14.10
N ARG A 470 -8.08 1.24 -14.93
CA ARG A 470 -7.41 2.47 -14.51
C ARG A 470 -8.38 3.49 -13.93
N LYS A 471 -8.15 3.88 -12.68
CA LYS A 471 -8.92 4.91 -12.00
C LYS A 471 -8.83 6.26 -12.71
N PHE A 472 -9.96 6.90 -12.94
CA PHE A 472 -10.05 8.28 -13.44
C PHE A 472 -11.20 9.04 -12.76
N TYR A 473 -11.14 10.37 -12.80
CA TYR A 473 -12.18 11.24 -12.27
C TYR A 473 -12.91 11.91 -13.43
N TRP A 474 -14.24 11.97 -13.34
CA TRP A 474 -15.05 12.72 -14.28
C TRP A 474 -14.77 14.22 -14.16
N ASN A 475 -14.79 14.93 -15.29
CA ASN A 475 -14.79 16.39 -15.28
C ASN A 475 -16.09 16.87 -14.63
N LYS A 476 -15.97 17.61 -13.54
CA LYS A 476 -17.07 18.28 -12.86
C LYS A 476 -16.76 19.76 -12.76
N ASP A 477 -17.79 20.56 -12.62
CA ASP A 477 -17.58 21.96 -12.28
C ASP A 477 -17.09 22.08 -10.84
N PHE A 478 -16.27 23.11 -10.62
CA PHE A 478 -15.77 23.45 -9.31
C PHE A 478 -16.91 24.12 -8.53
N ILE A 479 -17.38 23.49 -7.45
CA ILE A 479 -18.45 24.00 -6.60
C ILE A 479 -17.85 24.38 -5.25
N GLU A 480 -17.60 25.67 -5.03
CA GLU A 480 -16.91 26.18 -3.82
C GLU A 480 -17.63 25.78 -2.51
N ASP A 481 -18.95 25.62 -2.54
CA ASP A 481 -19.74 25.17 -1.38
C ASP A 481 -19.52 23.70 -1.02
N GLU A 482 -19.12 22.82 -1.96
CA GLU A 482 -18.73 21.43 -1.63
C GLU A 482 -17.45 21.38 -0.77
N PHE A 483 -16.66 22.46 -0.77
CA PHE A 483 -15.47 22.62 0.07
C PHE A 483 -15.80 23.14 1.47
N MET A 484 -16.88 23.91 1.61
CA MET A 484 -17.25 24.59 2.87
C MET A 484 -18.34 23.82 3.65
N VAL A 485 -19.25 23.11 2.98
CA VAL A 485 -20.42 22.42 3.61
C VAL A 485 -20.06 21.06 4.24
N LYS A 486 -18.81 20.62 4.14
CA LYS A 486 -18.33 19.33 4.67
C LYS A 486 -17.19 19.42 5.68
N GLY A 487 -16.92 20.63 6.18
CA GLY A 487 -16.15 20.87 7.38
C GLY A 487 -16.98 21.79 8.27
N VAL A 488 -17.50 21.27 9.39
CA VAL A 488 -18.30 22.00 10.39
C VAL A 488 -19.79 22.17 10.03
N SER A 489 -20.56 21.07 10.00
CA SER A 489 -21.84 21.16 10.70
C SER A 489 -21.49 21.14 12.19
N GLN A 490 -21.77 22.23 12.90
CA GLN A 490 -21.82 22.27 14.37
C GLN A 490 -23.00 21.41 14.88
N GLU A 491 -23.09 20.16 14.45
CA GLU A 491 -23.93 19.16 15.08
C GLU A 491 -23.01 18.31 15.97
N GLU A 492 -23.25 18.44 17.27
CA GLU A 492 -22.57 17.74 18.36
C GLU A 492 -22.45 16.23 18.04
N GLY A 493 -21.24 15.75 17.74
CA GLY A 493 -20.94 14.31 17.72
C GLY A 493 -20.03 13.77 16.60
N SER A 494 -19.82 14.52 15.51
CA SER A 494 -18.98 14.04 14.39
C SER A 494 -17.53 14.56 14.45
N ASN A 495 -16.76 14.10 15.44
CA ASN A 495 -15.30 14.32 15.47
C ASN A 495 -14.62 13.57 14.29
N ILE A 496 -14.63 14.14 13.09
CA ILE A 496 -13.73 13.74 12.01
C ILE A 496 -12.31 14.14 12.45
N SER A 497 -11.40 13.18 12.58
CA SER A 497 -10.06 13.48 13.10
C SER A 497 -9.34 14.47 12.18
N GLU A 498 -8.77 15.55 12.75
CA GLU A 498 -7.96 16.55 12.04
C GLU A 498 -6.90 15.92 11.13
N LYS A 499 -6.35 14.77 11.54
CA LYS A 499 -5.35 13.97 10.80
C LYS A 499 -5.72 13.56 9.37
N VAL A 500 -6.99 13.63 8.97
CA VAL A 500 -7.46 13.23 7.62
C VAL A 500 -7.75 14.45 6.73
N LYS A 501 -7.79 15.66 7.32
CA LYS A 501 -7.98 16.90 6.58
C LYS A 501 -6.67 17.32 5.92
N ILE A 502 -6.76 17.81 4.69
CA ILE A 502 -5.66 18.46 3.99
C ILE A 502 -6.01 19.94 3.86
N LYS A 503 -5.07 20.79 4.25
CA LYS A 503 -5.19 22.24 4.16
C LYS A 503 -4.38 22.74 2.96
N LEU A 504 -5.06 23.39 2.02
CA LEU A 504 -4.42 24.05 0.87
C LEU A 504 -4.38 25.55 1.14
N ASN A 505 -3.20 26.15 1.14
CA ASN A 505 -3.06 27.58 1.47
C ASN A 505 -3.20 28.50 0.25
N GLU A 506 -2.76 28.02 -0.90
CA GLU A 506 -2.64 28.77 -2.15
C GLU A 506 -3.12 27.88 -3.29
N VAL A 507 -3.84 28.44 -4.25
CA VAL A 507 -4.23 27.75 -5.50
C VAL A 507 -3.98 28.67 -6.69
N PHE A 508 -3.69 28.11 -7.87
CA PHE A 508 -3.74 28.89 -9.10
C PHE A 508 -5.20 29.19 -9.44
N GLU A 509 -5.52 30.47 -9.65
CA GLU A 509 -6.84 30.86 -10.15
C GLU A 509 -7.09 30.31 -11.56
N LYS A 510 -8.36 30.23 -11.96
CA LYS A 510 -8.72 29.92 -13.34
C LYS A 510 -8.04 30.89 -14.31
N GLY A 511 -7.52 30.38 -15.42
CA GLY A 511 -6.96 31.18 -16.52
C GLY A 511 -5.45 31.41 -16.48
N ASN A 512 -4.72 30.78 -15.56
CA ASN A 512 -3.26 30.76 -15.61
C ASN A 512 -2.78 29.98 -16.84
N LYS A 513 -1.76 30.52 -17.51
CA LYS A 513 -1.09 29.89 -18.66
C LYS A 513 0.18 29.20 -18.24
N PHE A 514 0.35 27.99 -18.73
CA PHE A 514 1.47 27.12 -18.41
C PHE A 514 2.17 26.67 -19.68
N LYS A 515 3.51 26.57 -19.61
CA LYS A 515 4.36 26.13 -20.70
C LYS A 515 5.31 25.03 -20.24
N GLY A 516 5.28 23.91 -20.95
CA GLY A 516 6.16 22.77 -20.71
C GLY A 516 6.87 22.30 -21.96
N ARG A 517 7.92 21.51 -21.78
CA ARG A 517 8.68 20.88 -22.85
C ARG A 517 8.92 19.41 -22.57
N ILE A 518 8.84 18.61 -23.62
CA ILE A 518 9.20 17.18 -23.62
C ILE A 518 10.36 17.00 -24.58
N TYR A 519 11.49 16.51 -24.10
CA TYR A 519 12.57 16.04 -24.97
C TYR A 519 12.36 14.56 -25.26
N PHE A 520 12.66 14.13 -26.49
CA PHE A 520 12.60 12.73 -26.88
C PHE A 520 13.78 12.35 -27.77
N GLU A 521 14.22 11.11 -27.66
CA GLU A 521 15.38 10.58 -28.39
C GLU A 521 15.01 9.28 -29.09
N ASN A 522 15.43 9.14 -30.35
CA ASN A 522 15.32 7.92 -31.15
C ASN A 522 13.91 7.28 -31.14
N LEU A 523 12.83 8.06 -31.26
CA LEU A 523 11.47 7.54 -31.38
C LEU A 523 11.15 7.19 -32.84
N GLU A 524 10.48 6.06 -33.03
CA GLU A 524 9.89 5.71 -34.32
C GLU A 524 8.69 6.62 -34.64
N ASP A 525 8.30 6.73 -35.91
CA ASP A 525 7.20 7.60 -36.34
C ASP A 525 5.88 7.28 -35.63
N ASP A 526 5.61 5.99 -35.42
CA ASP A 526 4.41 5.51 -34.73
C ASP A 526 4.45 5.79 -33.22
N GLU A 527 5.62 5.66 -32.59
CA GLU A 527 5.86 6.02 -31.20
C GLU A 527 5.71 7.52 -30.96
N LEU A 528 6.27 8.34 -31.86
CA LEU A 528 6.15 9.80 -31.82
C LEU A 528 4.69 10.22 -32.05
N GLY A 529 4.01 9.61 -33.01
CA GLY A 529 2.59 9.82 -33.27
C GLY A 529 1.75 9.54 -32.04
N LEU A 530 1.96 8.40 -31.38
CA LEU A 530 1.26 8.04 -30.15
C LEU A 530 1.57 9.02 -29.01
N LEU A 531 2.83 9.47 -28.87
CA LEU A 531 3.20 10.48 -27.89
C LEU A 531 2.43 11.78 -28.13
N LEU A 532 2.34 12.27 -29.37
CA LEU A 532 1.59 13.48 -29.71
C LEU A 532 0.09 13.32 -29.40
N LEU A 533 -0.51 12.20 -29.77
CA LEU A 533 -1.92 11.88 -29.44
C LEU A 533 -2.15 11.83 -27.92
N SER A 534 -1.16 11.37 -27.15
CA SER A 534 -1.24 11.33 -25.70
C SER A 534 -1.24 12.71 -25.04
N ILE A 535 -0.65 13.72 -25.69
CA ILE A 535 -0.63 15.11 -25.24
C ILE A 535 -1.96 15.77 -25.62
N LYS A 536 -2.37 15.65 -26.89
CA LYS A 536 -3.59 16.26 -27.41
C LYS A 536 -4.21 15.38 -28.50
N LEU A 537 -5.28 14.67 -28.14
CA LEU A 537 -6.01 13.79 -29.06
C LEU A 537 -6.88 14.57 -30.06
N LYS A 538 -7.53 15.65 -29.62
CA LYS A 538 -8.33 16.60 -30.42
C LYS A 538 -8.39 17.97 -29.74
N ASP A 539 -8.91 18.98 -30.42
CA ASP A 539 -8.89 20.38 -29.94
C ASP A 539 -9.66 20.65 -28.64
N ASP A 540 -10.68 19.85 -28.32
CA ASP A 540 -11.50 20.01 -27.11
C ASP A 540 -11.20 18.98 -26.01
N CYS A 541 -9.99 18.42 -26.00
CA CYS A 541 -9.59 17.44 -24.99
C CYS A 541 -9.17 18.11 -23.67
N LYS A 542 -9.97 17.87 -22.63
CA LYS A 542 -9.69 18.35 -21.27
C LYS A 542 -9.02 17.27 -20.44
N GLU A 543 -7.99 17.66 -19.70
CA GLU A 543 -7.30 16.80 -18.74
C GLU A 543 -7.54 17.24 -17.31
N ASN A 544 -7.40 16.30 -16.36
CA ASN A 544 -7.41 16.61 -14.93
C ASN A 544 -6.05 16.33 -14.30
N ILE A 545 -5.41 17.38 -13.78
CA ILE A 545 -4.13 17.33 -13.07
C ILE A 545 -4.28 17.77 -11.61
N GLY A 546 -3.21 17.65 -10.82
CA GLY A 546 -3.19 18.11 -9.45
C GLY A 546 -4.00 17.26 -8.47
N ILE A 547 -4.23 17.82 -7.28
CA ILE A 547 -5.08 17.22 -6.24
C ILE A 547 -6.49 17.81 -6.31
N ALA A 548 -7.41 17.32 -5.47
CA ALA A 548 -8.79 17.82 -5.41
C ALA A 548 -9.64 17.64 -6.68
N LYS A 549 -9.22 16.76 -7.60
CA LYS A 549 -10.04 16.27 -8.73
C LYS A 549 -11.45 15.81 -8.34
N PRO A 550 -11.68 15.13 -7.19
CA PRO A 550 -13.05 14.77 -6.77
C PRO A 550 -14.00 15.97 -6.65
N TYR A 551 -13.46 17.16 -6.40
CA TYR A 551 -14.18 18.41 -6.17
C TYR A 551 -14.13 19.37 -7.38
N GLY A 552 -13.71 18.88 -8.56
CA GLY A 552 -13.70 19.68 -9.80
C GLY A 552 -12.48 20.58 -10.02
N MET A 553 -11.47 20.54 -9.13
CA MET A 553 -10.20 21.25 -9.35
C MET A 553 -9.30 20.57 -10.37
N GLY A 554 -8.47 21.37 -11.03
CA GLY A 554 -7.35 20.91 -11.86
C GLY A 554 -7.71 20.52 -13.29
N ARG A 555 -8.86 20.99 -13.80
CA ARG A 555 -9.24 20.84 -15.21
C ARG A 555 -8.38 21.77 -16.06
N ILE A 556 -7.74 21.24 -17.10
CA ILE A 556 -6.89 21.98 -18.03
C ILE A 556 -7.29 21.70 -19.48
N ASN A 557 -6.99 22.66 -20.36
CA ASN A 557 -7.11 22.52 -21.80
C ASN A 557 -5.75 22.71 -22.45
N ILE A 558 -5.31 21.76 -23.29
CA ILE A 558 -4.04 21.89 -24.02
C ILE A 558 -4.27 22.78 -25.24
N ASP A 559 -3.74 24.00 -25.17
CA ASP A 559 -4.00 25.04 -26.14
C ASP A 559 -3.14 24.84 -27.40
N SER A 560 -1.84 24.55 -27.22
CA SER A 560 -0.91 24.38 -28.34
C SER A 560 0.08 23.24 -28.11
N VAL A 561 0.49 22.60 -29.22
CA VAL A 561 1.53 21.58 -29.28
C VAL A 561 2.39 21.87 -30.51
N LYS A 562 3.69 22.04 -30.32
CA LYS A 562 4.66 22.33 -31.39
C LYS A 562 5.77 21.30 -31.35
N LEU A 563 5.90 20.53 -32.43
CA LEU A 563 6.95 19.53 -32.61
C LEU A 563 8.16 20.18 -33.28
N TYR A 564 9.35 19.90 -32.74
CA TYR A 564 10.63 20.27 -33.32
C TYR A 564 11.47 19.00 -33.47
N LEU A 565 11.91 18.72 -34.69
CA LEU A 565 12.71 17.55 -35.03
C LEU A 565 14.15 17.96 -35.28
N GLU A 566 15.08 17.28 -34.63
CA GLU A 566 16.48 17.53 -34.85
C GLU A 566 16.97 16.90 -36.15
N ASN A 567 17.79 17.65 -36.90
CA ASN A 567 18.49 17.09 -38.04
C ASN A 567 19.73 16.32 -37.55
N ILE A 568 19.57 15.01 -37.32
CA ILE A 568 20.65 14.14 -36.82
C ILE A 568 21.89 14.14 -37.71
N ASN A 569 21.74 14.33 -39.03
CA ASN A 569 22.90 14.38 -39.93
C ASN A 569 23.79 15.58 -39.63
N ASN A 570 23.18 16.72 -39.27
CA ASN A 570 23.90 17.98 -39.04
C ASN A 570 24.21 18.25 -37.56
N LYS A 571 23.68 17.42 -36.64
CA LYS A 571 23.70 17.65 -35.19
C LYS A 571 25.11 17.91 -34.63
N PHE A 572 26.13 17.27 -35.20
CA PHE A 572 27.52 17.43 -34.81
C PHE A 572 28.35 18.28 -35.78
N ASP A 573 27.74 18.74 -36.88
CA ASP A 573 28.41 19.52 -37.92
C ASP A 573 28.41 21.02 -37.58
N SER A 574 27.55 21.47 -36.66
CA SER A 574 27.51 22.86 -36.21
C SER A 574 27.12 23.01 -34.74
N LEU A 575 27.83 23.90 -34.03
CA LEU A 575 27.47 24.36 -32.67
C LEU A 575 26.26 25.31 -32.66
N ASN A 576 25.81 25.77 -33.82
CA ASN A 576 24.70 26.71 -33.92
C ASN A 576 23.36 25.96 -34.00
N GLN A 577 22.61 25.98 -32.89
CA GLN A 577 21.36 25.23 -32.71
C GLN A 577 20.29 25.47 -33.79
N LYS A 578 20.36 26.59 -34.52
CA LYS A 578 19.43 26.88 -35.64
C LYS A 578 19.57 25.93 -36.84
N TYR A 579 20.72 25.28 -37.01
CA TYR A 579 20.93 24.31 -38.11
C TYR A 579 20.58 22.87 -37.70
N ASN A 580 20.23 22.68 -36.43
CA ASN A 580 20.00 21.38 -35.82
C ASN A 580 18.52 21.11 -35.55
N LEU A 581 17.60 22.05 -35.84
CA LEU A 581 16.16 22.02 -35.50
C LEU A 581 15.23 22.32 -36.69
#